data_AF-D8LX69-F1
#
_entry.id   AF-D8LX69-F1
#
_cell.length_a   1.000
_cell.length_b   1.000
_cell.length_c   1.000
_cell.angle_alpha   90.00
_cell.angle_beta   90.00
_cell.angle_gamma   90.00
#
_symmetry.space_group_name_H-M   'P 1'
#
loop_
_entity.id
_entity.type
_entity.pdbx_description
1 polymer ?
#
loop_
_entity_poly.entity_id
_entity_poly.type
_entity_poly.pdbx_seq_one_letter_code
_entity_poly.pdbx_strand_id
1 'polypeptide(L)'
;MFEKEVVIDCKGHIMGRLASVVAKELLSGQKVVCVRCEDINITGGMMRNRVRREAYLRKKMNTNPARGGYHQSAPSEIFKRAVRGMIPHKTPRGGNAMSNLKCFDGVPAPYDKKKRVVVPAAYRVSHLRPDRAYITAGHLASQFGWRYGHLIQRLEAKRLAKSKEYFEKKNSEKKEASA
;
A
#
# COMPACT_ATOMS: atom_id res chain seq x y z
N MET A 1 -10.80 -11.71 17.46
CA MET A 1 -12.13 -11.19 17.08
C MET A 1 -11.96 -10.40 15.80
N PHE A 2 -12.74 -10.66 14.74
CA PHE A 2 -12.63 -9.91 13.49
C PHE A 2 -13.19 -8.51 13.67
N GLU A 3 -12.42 -7.49 13.31
CA GLU A 3 -12.91 -6.11 13.28
C GLU A 3 -13.72 -5.87 12.01
N LYS A 4 -14.62 -4.87 12.03
CA LYS A 4 -15.46 -4.55 10.86
C LYS A 4 -14.63 -4.21 9.61
N GLU A 5 -13.55 -3.45 9.78
CA GLU A 5 -12.63 -3.03 8.72
C GLU A 5 -11.31 -2.56 9.34
N VAL A 6 -10.19 -3.17 8.92
CA VAL A 6 -8.85 -2.80 9.38
C VAL A 6 -8.21 -1.89 8.34
N VAL A 7 -7.86 -0.66 8.72
CA VAL A 7 -7.20 0.30 7.84
C VAL A 7 -5.71 0.34 8.16
N ILE A 8 -4.87 -0.07 7.21
CA ILE A 8 -3.42 -0.14 7.34
C ILE A 8 -2.78 1.04 6.63
N ASP A 9 -1.94 1.81 7.34
CA ASP A 9 -1.05 2.80 6.72
C ASP A 9 0.19 2.08 6.19
N CYS A 10 0.35 2.05 4.87
CA CYS A 10 1.41 1.30 4.22
C CYS A 10 2.77 2.02 4.24
N LYS A 11 2.83 3.28 4.69
CA LYS A 11 4.09 4.04 4.78
C LYS A 11 5.12 3.27 5.58
N GLY A 12 6.31 3.10 5.01
CA GLY A 12 7.43 2.53 5.74
C GLY A 12 7.45 1.00 5.78
N HIS A 13 6.43 0.31 5.24
CA HIS A 13 6.36 -1.15 5.25
C HIS A 13 7.11 -1.78 4.08
N ILE A 14 7.64 -2.99 4.26
CA ILE A 14 8.25 -3.79 3.19
C ILE A 14 7.16 -4.52 2.41
N MET A 15 7.08 -4.27 1.10
CA MET A 15 6.00 -4.72 0.21
C MET A 15 5.65 -6.20 0.37
N GLY A 16 6.64 -7.09 0.30
CA GLY A 16 6.40 -8.54 0.36
C GLY A 16 5.94 -9.03 1.73
N ARG A 17 6.51 -8.48 2.82
CA ARG A 17 6.13 -8.84 4.19
C ARG A 17 4.72 -8.39 4.50
N LEU A 18 4.39 -7.15 4.13
CA LEU A 18 3.04 -6.61 4.30
C LEU A 18 2.02 -7.43 3.50
N ALA A 19 2.34 -7.74 2.24
CA ALA A 19 1.45 -8.53 1.38
C ALA A 19 1.15 -9.91 1.96
N SER A 20 2.14 -10.57 2.57
CA SER A 20 1.95 -11.89 3.18
C SER A 20 1.03 -11.86 4.40
N VAL A 21 1.18 -10.86 5.26
CA VAL A 21 0.30 -10.69 6.44
C VAL A 21 -1.12 -10.41 5.96
N VAL A 22 -1.28 -9.43 5.05
CA VAL A 22 -2.58 -9.06 4.49
C VAL A 22 -3.25 -10.26 3.81
N ALA A 23 -2.52 -11.06 3.03
CA ALA A 23 -3.09 -12.23 2.35
C ALA A 23 -3.68 -13.26 3.34
N LYS A 24 -3.01 -13.49 4.48
CA LYS A 24 -3.48 -14.43 5.50
C LYS A 24 -4.73 -13.92 6.21
N GLU A 25 -4.78 -12.63 6.53
CA GLU A 25 -5.95 -11.98 7.13
C GLU A 25 -7.17 -12.02 6.21
N LEU A 26 -6.96 -11.74 4.91
CA LEU A 26 -8.02 -11.81 3.90
C LEU A 26 -8.59 -13.23 3.76
N LEU A 27 -7.73 -14.26 3.80
CA LEU A 27 -8.16 -15.67 3.76
C LEU A 27 -8.86 -16.14 5.04
N SER A 28 -8.69 -15.40 6.14
CA SER A 28 -9.38 -15.60 7.41
C SER A 28 -10.71 -14.84 7.45
N GLY A 29 -10.99 -13.99 6.46
CA GLY A 29 -12.25 -13.26 6.32
C GLY A 29 -12.20 -11.79 6.75
N GLN A 30 -11.04 -11.27 7.17
CA GLN A 30 -10.90 -9.89 7.60
C GLN A 30 -11.01 -8.93 6.40
N LYS A 31 -11.78 -7.84 6.56
CA LYS A 31 -11.79 -6.73 5.60
C LYS A 31 -10.61 -5.81 5.86
N VAL A 32 -9.77 -5.61 4.85
CA VAL A 32 -8.50 -4.88 4.98
C VAL A 32 -8.44 -3.77 3.93
N VAL A 33 -8.10 -2.57 4.38
CA VAL A 33 -7.90 -1.40 3.53
C VAL A 33 -6.48 -0.90 3.69
N CYS A 34 -5.71 -0.96 2.62
CA CYS A 34 -4.34 -0.49 2.55
C CYS A 34 -4.31 0.92 1.94
N VAL A 35 -3.94 1.92 2.73
CA VAL A 35 -3.80 3.31 2.29
C VAL A 35 -2.32 3.69 2.17
N ARG A 36 -2.04 4.73 1.39
CA ARG A 36 -0.67 5.25 1.14
C ARG A 36 0.26 4.21 0.53
N CYS A 37 -0.25 3.48 -0.47
CA CYS A 37 0.51 2.44 -1.16
C CYS A 37 1.76 2.98 -1.88
N GLU A 38 1.79 4.28 -2.23
CA GLU A 38 2.93 4.98 -2.80
C GLU A 38 4.16 5.00 -1.89
N ASP A 39 3.96 4.96 -0.57
CA ASP A 39 5.03 5.01 0.43
C ASP A 39 5.48 3.62 0.91
N ILE A 40 5.04 2.55 0.25
CA ILE A 40 5.53 1.19 0.49
C ILE A 40 7.00 1.10 0.07
N ASN A 41 7.82 0.46 0.89
CA ASN A 41 9.21 0.23 0.60
C ASN A 41 9.44 -1.12 -0.09
N ILE A 42 10.33 -1.13 -1.06
CA ILE A 42 10.85 -2.33 -1.72
C ILE A 42 12.34 -2.38 -1.42
N THR A 43 12.83 -3.53 -0.94
CA THR A 43 14.24 -3.70 -0.62
C THR A 43 15.10 -3.72 -1.88
N GLY A 44 16.35 -3.28 -1.75
CA GLY A 44 17.27 -3.12 -2.86
C GLY A 44 17.19 -1.74 -3.50
N GLY A 45 18.30 -1.34 -4.12
CA GLY A 45 18.42 -0.03 -4.78
C GLY A 45 17.51 0.11 -6.02
N MET A 46 17.43 1.35 -6.51
CA MET A 46 16.58 1.71 -7.66
C MET A 46 16.87 0.86 -8.89
N MET A 47 18.13 0.73 -9.30
CA MET A 47 18.50 0.03 -10.54
C MET A 47 18.04 -1.43 -10.55
N ARG A 48 18.23 -2.14 -9.42
CA ARG A 48 17.76 -3.53 -9.28
C ARG A 48 16.25 -3.63 -9.45
N ASN A 49 15.50 -2.73 -8.81
CA ASN A 49 14.04 -2.75 -8.86
C ASN A 49 13.51 -2.29 -10.22
N ARG A 50 14.19 -1.35 -10.88
CA ARG A 50 13.93 -0.93 -12.26
C ARG A 50 14.09 -2.09 -13.24
N VAL A 51 15.23 -2.78 -13.23
CA VAL A 51 15.49 -3.93 -14.11
C VAL A 51 14.45 -5.04 -13.89
N ARG A 52 14.11 -5.34 -12.63
CA ARG A 52 13.05 -6.31 -12.31
C ARG A 52 11.69 -5.91 -12.86
N ARG A 53 11.34 -4.63 -12.72
CA ARG A 53 10.07 -4.09 -13.21
C ARG A 53 10.03 -4.09 -14.74
N GLU A 54 11.11 -3.71 -15.40
CA GLU A 54 11.24 -3.75 -16.85
C GLU A 54 11.12 -5.17 -17.40
N ALA A 55 11.83 -6.13 -16.80
CA ALA A 55 11.70 -7.54 -17.15
C ALA A 55 10.24 -8.05 -16.99
N TYR A 56 9.51 -7.55 -16.00
CA TYR A 56 8.08 -7.83 -15.85
C TYR A 56 7.24 -7.21 -16.98
N LEU A 57 7.51 -5.96 -17.39
CA LEU A 57 6.79 -5.27 -18.47
C LEU A 57 7.05 -5.88 -19.85
N ARG A 58 8.19 -6.56 -20.04
CA ARG A 58 8.49 -7.30 -21.27
C ARG A 58 7.62 -8.56 -21.43
N LYS A 59 7.04 -9.08 -20.35
CA LYS A 59 6.21 -10.30 -20.36
C LYS A 59 4.81 -10.00 -20.91
N LYS A 60 4.65 -10.09 -22.23
CA LYS A 60 3.38 -9.93 -22.93
C LYS A 60 3.05 -11.19 -23.74
N MET A 61 1.76 -11.37 -24.05
CA MET A 61 1.36 -12.44 -24.98
C MET A 61 1.85 -12.06 -26.39
N ASN A 62 2.57 -12.99 -27.05
CA ASN A 62 3.16 -12.74 -28.36
C ASN A 62 2.10 -12.55 -29.46
N THR A 63 1.04 -13.36 -29.44
CA THR A 63 -0.01 -13.33 -30.47
C THR A 63 -0.93 -12.12 -30.35
N ASN A 64 -1.46 -11.85 -29.16
CA ASN A 64 -2.30 -10.68 -28.90
C ASN A 64 -2.04 -10.12 -27.49
N PRO A 65 -1.29 -9.02 -27.36
CA PRO A 65 -0.99 -8.41 -26.06
C PRO A 65 -2.23 -8.02 -25.24
N ALA A 66 -3.37 -7.71 -25.88
CA ALA A 66 -4.60 -7.33 -25.19
C ALA A 66 -5.23 -8.49 -24.38
N ARG A 67 -4.96 -9.76 -24.76
CA ARG A 67 -5.42 -10.94 -24.00
C ARG A 67 -4.41 -11.39 -22.93
N GLY A 68 -3.22 -10.78 -22.91
CA GLY A 68 -2.13 -11.15 -22.02
C GLY A 68 -2.25 -10.60 -20.60
N GLY A 69 -1.14 -10.67 -19.87
CA GLY A 69 -1.06 -10.10 -18.53
C GLY A 69 -1.09 -8.56 -18.57
N TYR A 70 -1.99 -7.96 -17.81
CA TYR A 70 -2.05 -6.51 -17.65
C TYR A 70 -0.95 -5.99 -16.71
N HIS A 71 -0.28 -4.92 -17.13
CA HIS A 71 0.77 -4.25 -16.37
C HIS A 71 0.25 -2.96 -15.73
N GLN A 72 -0.36 -3.08 -14.56
CA GLN A 72 -0.81 -1.91 -13.81
C GLN A 72 0.38 -1.11 -13.26
N SER A 73 0.37 0.22 -13.43
CA SER A 73 1.46 1.11 -13.01
C SER A 73 1.25 1.79 -11.66
N ALA A 74 0.01 1.92 -11.19
CA ALA A 74 -0.27 2.54 -9.90
C ALA A 74 0.31 1.72 -8.73
N PRO A 75 0.93 2.33 -7.70
CA PRO A 75 1.50 1.62 -6.55
C PRO A 75 0.47 0.73 -5.83
N SER A 76 -0.75 1.24 -5.65
CA SER A 76 -1.91 0.51 -5.11
C SER A 76 -2.20 -0.79 -5.87
N GLU A 77 -2.24 -0.74 -7.19
CA GLU A 77 -2.48 -1.91 -8.05
C GLU A 77 -1.27 -2.85 -8.11
N ILE A 78 -0.04 -2.33 -8.05
CA ILE A 78 1.16 -3.15 -7.92
C ILE A 78 1.11 -3.95 -6.62
N PHE A 79 0.76 -3.30 -5.50
CA PHE A 79 0.62 -3.96 -4.21
C PHE A 79 -0.53 -4.98 -4.20
N LYS A 80 -1.70 -4.61 -4.74
CA LYS A 80 -2.85 -5.51 -4.89
C LYS A 80 -2.49 -6.75 -5.71
N ARG A 81 -1.67 -6.61 -6.75
CA ARG A 81 -1.18 -7.74 -7.56
C ARG A 81 -0.20 -8.62 -6.77
N ALA A 82 0.63 -8.04 -5.91
CA ALA A 82 1.49 -8.80 -5.01
C ALA A 82 0.67 -9.64 -4.01
N VAL A 83 -0.36 -9.05 -3.40
CA VAL A 83 -1.30 -9.77 -2.50
C VAL A 83 -2.04 -10.87 -3.26
N ARG A 84 -2.55 -10.57 -4.47
CA ARG A 84 -3.23 -11.56 -5.32
C ARG A 84 -2.34 -12.76 -5.66
N GLY A 85 -1.03 -12.54 -5.81
CA GLY A 85 -0.06 -13.62 -6.04
C GLY A 85 0.09 -14.57 -4.85
N MET A 86 -0.30 -14.14 -3.65
CA MET A 86 -0.26 -14.92 -2.39
C MET A 86 -1.62 -15.51 -2.01
N ILE A 87 -2.65 -15.34 -2.85
CA ILE A 87 -4.02 -15.83 -2.64
C ILE A 87 -4.40 -16.80 -3.77
N PRO A 88 -5.08 -17.93 -3.49
CA PRO A 88 -5.67 -18.82 -4.50
C PRO A 88 -6.89 -18.18 -5.20
N HIS A 89 -6.69 -17.05 -5.86
CA HIS A 89 -7.71 -16.13 -6.39
C HIS A 89 -8.59 -16.70 -7.51
N LYS A 90 -8.24 -17.88 -8.06
CA LYS A 90 -9.08 -18.60 -9.02
C LYS A 90 -10.21 -19.39 -8.36
N THR A 91 -10.11 -19.64 -7.06
CA THR A 91 -11.15 -20.34 -6.29
C THR A 91 -12.20 -19.35 -5.78
N PRO A 92 -13.45 -19.78 -5.53
CA PRO A 92 -14.47 -18.92 -4.93
C PRO A 92 -14.03 -18.28 -3.61
N ARG A 93 -13.36 -19.07 -2.75
CA ARG A 93 -12.78 -18.57 -1.49
C ARG A 93 -11.75 -17.45 -1.73
N GLY A 94 -10.85 -17.64 -2.70
CA GLY A 94 -9.84 -16.63 -3.04
C GLY A 94 -10.45 -15.38 -3.69
N GLY A 95 -11.50 -15.54 -4.50
CA GLY A 95 -12.28 -14.42 -5.04
C GLY A 95 -12.91 -13.58 -3.94
N ASN A 96 -13.54 -14.24 -2.96
CA ASN A 96 -14.11 -13.58 -1.77
C ASN A 96 -13.04 -12.92 -0.89
N ALA A 97 -11.87 -13.54 -0.74
CA ALA A 97 -10.75 -12.92 -0.03
C ALA A 97 -10.26 -11.65 -0.75
N MET A 98 -10.19 -11.65 -2.08
CA MET A 98 -9.78 -10.48 -2.86
C MET A 98 -10.82 -9.36 -2.86
N SER A 99 -12.12 -9.66 -2.73
CA SER A 99 -13.16 -8.62 -2.64
C SER A 99 -13.13 -7.87 -1.29
N ASN A 100 -12.56 -8.49 -0.26
CA ASN A 100 -12.33 -7.87 1.05
C ASN A 100 -11.13 -6.91 1.09
N LEU A 101 -10.29 -6.90 0.05
CA LEU A 101 -9.11 -6.03 -0.05
C LEU A 101 -9.41 -4.74 -0.82
N LYS A 102 -9.07 -3.60 -0.23
CA LYS A 102 -8.99 -2.31 -0.94
C LYS A 102 -7.59 -1.72 -0.80
N CYS A 103 -7.05 -1.18 -1.89
CA CYS A 103 -5.74 -0.52 -1.90
C CYS A 103 -5.88 0.87 -2.51
N PHE A 104 -5.28 1.87 -1.90
CA PHE A 104 -5.34 3.26 -2.35
C PHE A 104 -3.96 3.92 -2.33
N ASP A 105 -3.73 4.79 -3.30
CA ASP A 105 -2.63 5.76 -3.27
C ASP A 105 -3.12 7.01 -2.52
N GLY A 106 -2.37 7.46 -1.51
CA GLY A 106 -2.81 8.45 -0.53
C GLY A 106 -3.86 7.91 0.45
N VAL A 107 -4.50 8.82 1.20
CA VAL A 107 -5.59 8.49 2.14
C VAL A 107 -6.89 9.19 1.70
N PRO A 108 -7.74 8.51 0.92
CA PRO A 108 -9.01 9.09 0.50
C PRO A 108 -10.03 9.10 1.64
N ALA A 109 -11.03 9.99 1.56
CA ALA A 109 -12.23 9.90 2.38
C ALA A 109 -12.97 8.59 2.07
N PRO A 110 -13.50 7.84 3.05
CA PRO A 110 -13.65 8.17 4.49
C PRO A 110 -12.50 7.68 5.39
N TYR A 111 -11.38 7.21 4.82
CA TYR A 111 -10.27 6.60 5.57
C TYR A 111 -9.34 7.62 6.25
N ASP A 112 -9.46 8.89 5.88
CA ASP A 112 -8.76 10.03 6.47
C ASP A 112 -9.13 10.25 7.94
N LYS A 113 -10.40 10.04 8.28
CA LYS A 113 -10.97 10.18 9.64
C LYS A 113 -10.90 8.89 10.46
N LYS A 114 -10.60 7.75 9.83
CA LYS A 114 -10.48 6.46 10.52
C LYS A 114 -9.11 6.29 11.15
N LYS A 115 -9.08 5.57 12.29
CA LYS A 115 -7.81 5.14 12.89
C LYS A 115 -7.13 4.19 11.93
N ARG A 116 -5.86 4.48 11.64
CA ARG A 116 -4.98 3.63 10.85
C ARG A 116 -4.01 2.91 11.77
N VAL A 117 -3.74 1.66 11.46
CA VAL A 117 -2.77 0.83 12.16
C VAL A 117 -1.56 0.55 11.27
N VAL A 118 -0.51 0.04 11.89
CA VAL A 118 0.71 -0.42 11.23
C VAL A 118 0.90 -1.90 11.51
N VAL A 119 1.69 -2.59 10.70
CA VAL A 119 2.05 -3.99 10.88
C VAL A 119 3.52 -4.07 11.28
N PRO A 120 3.85 -4.20 12.58
CA PRO A 120 5.23 -4.17 13.06
C PRO A 120 6.12 -5.22 12.37
N ALA A 121 5.59 -6.43 12.15
CA ALA A 121 6.26 -7.54 11.48
C ALA A 121 6.63 -7.28 9.99
N ALA A 122 6.12 -6.19 9.41
CA ALA A 122 6.39 -5.79 8.04
C ALA A 122 7.09 -4.42 7.95
N TYR A 123 7.39 -3.76 9.07
CA TYR A 123 7.99 -2.44 9.07
C TYR A 123 9.46 -2.48 8.61
N ARG A 124 9.87 -1.56 7.72
CA ARG A 124 11.23 -1.54 7.16
C ARG A 124 12.28 -1.33 8.24
N VAL A 125 12.07 -0.36 9.13
CA VAL A 125 13.06 0.00 10.17
C VAL A 125 13.41 -1.20 11.05
N SER A 126 12.45 -2.09 11.31
CA SER A 126 12.67 -3.29 12.13
C SER A 126 13.26 -4.47 11.35
N HIS A 127 13.13 -4.51 10.02
CA HIS A 127 13.42 -5.71 9.21
C HIS A 127 14.47 -5.49 8.11
N LEU A 128 14.98 -4.28 7.95
CA LEU A 128 16.05 -3.94 7.02
C LEU A 128 17.14 -3.21 7.80
N ARG A 129 18.38 -3.68 7.67
CA ARG A 129 19.52 -2.99 8.27
C ARG A 129 19.62 -1.56 7.72
N PRO A 130 20.01 -0.56 8.53
CA PRO A 130 20.06 0.84 8.10
C PRO A 130 20.97 1.12 6.90
N ASP A 131 22.03 0.34 6.71
CA ASP A 131 23.00 0.46 5.62
C ASP A 131 22.48 -0.03 4.25
N ARG A 132 21.35 -0.74 4.23
CA ARG A 132 20.83 -1.37 3.01
C ARG A 132 19.91 -0.42 2.25
N ALA A 133 20.18 -0.27 0.95
CA ALA A 133 19.35 0.51 0.05
C ALA A 133 17.92 -0.06 -0.09
N TYR A 134 16.97 0.85 -0.24
CA TYR A 134 15.57 0.57 -0.55
C TYR A 134 15.02 1.68 -1.46
N ILE A 135 13.86 1.45 -2.04
CA ILE A 135 13.11 2.44 -2.83
C ILE A 135 11.64 2.44 -2.42
N THR A 136 10.97 3.57 -2.58
CA THR A 136 9.51 3.66 -2.42
C THR A 136 8.78 3.21 -3.69
N ALA A 137 7.64 2.56 -3.53
CA ALA A 137 6.83 2.07 -4.64
C ALA A 137 6.37 3.21 -5.55
N GLY A 138 6.06 4.39 -5.00
CA GLY A 138 5.71 5.59 -5.75
C GLY A 138 6.83 6.10 -6.65
N HIS A 139 8.08 6.09 -6.15
CA HIS A 139 9.24 6.48 -6.96
C HIS A 139 9.53 5.46 -8.06
N LEU A 140 9.40 4.16 -7.77
CA LEU A 140 9.50 3.15 -8.82
C LEU A 140 8.39 3.33 -9.86
N ALA A 141 7.15 3.53 -9.42
CA ALA A 141 5.98 3.65 -10.29
C ALA A 141 6.04 4.87 -11.22
N SER A 142 6.58 6.00 -10.75
CA SER A 142 6.71 7.22 -11.57
C SER A 142 7.57 7.00 -12.82
N GLN A 143 8.61 6.18 -12.72
CA GLN A 143 9.45 5.80 -13.86
C GLN A 143 8.73 4.90 -14.89
N PHE A 144 7.65 4.24 -14.48
CA PHE A 144 6.91 3.26 -15.29
C PHE A 144 5.47 3.68 -15.58
N GLY A 145 5.24 4.99 -15.74
CA GLY A 145 4.00 5.53 -16.29
C GLY A 145 2.94 5.91 -15.26
N TRP A 146 3.25 5.92 -13.97
CA TRP A 146 2.35 6.49 -12.96
C TRP A 146 2.45 8.02 -12.93
N ARG A 147 1.43 8.70 -13.48
CA ARG A 147 1.43 10.17 -13.69
C ARG A 147 0.91 10.97 -12.49
N TYR A 148 0.24 10.32 -11.54
CA TYR A 148 -0.51 10.99 -10.48
C TYR A 148 0.31 11.28 -9.22
N GLY A 149 1.63 11.01 -9.21
CA GLY A 149 2.48 11.20 -8.04
C GLY A 149 2.41 12.61 -7.44
N HIS A 150 2.55 13.65 -8.27
CA HIS A 150 2.46 15.04 -7.81
C HIS A 150 1.07 15.42 -7.29
N LEU A 151 0.01 14.89 -7.92
CA LEU A 151 -1.37 15.10 -7.47
C LEU A 151 -1.57 14.53 -6.06
N ILE A 152 -1.13 13.29 -5.83
CA ILE A 152 -1.22 12.62 -4.53
C ILE A 152 -0.42 13.37 -3.47
N GLN A 153 0.81 13.81 -3.78
CA GLN A 153 1.61 14.63 -2.87
C GLN A 153 0.90 15.91 -2.43
N ARG A 154 0.29 16.64 -3.38
CA ARG A 154 -0.49 17.85 -3.08
C ARG A 154 -1.71 17.55 -2.19
N LEU A 155 -2.44 16.47 -2.47
CA LEU A 155 -3.60 16.07 -1.69
C LEU A 155 -3.22 15.60 -0.27
N GLU A 156 -2.14 14.84 -0.13
CA GLU A 156 -1.61 14.44 1.17
C GLU A 156 -1.11 15.64 1.99
N ALA A 157 -0.45 16.62 1.36
CA ALA A 157 -0.05 17.86 2.03
C ALA A 157 -1.27 18.60 2.61
N LYS A 158 -2.34 18.75 1.81
CA LYS A 158 -3.61 19.32 2.27
C LYS A 158 -4.24 18.51 3.41
N ARG A 159 -4.20 17.18 3.34
CA ARG A 159 -4.71 16.29 4.39
C ARG A 159 -3.90 16.41 5.68
N LEU A 160 -2.57 16.51 5.59
CA LEU A 160 -1.68 16.64 6.74
C LEU A 160 -1.89 17.98 7.46
N ALA A 161 -2.08 19.08 6.73
CA ALA A 161 -2.41 20.38 7.33
C ALA A 161 -3.70 20.30 8.17
N LYS A 162 -4.79 19.79 7.58
CA LYS A 162 -6.06 19.56 8.30
C LYS A 162 -5.91 18.61 9.49
N SER A 163 -5.09 17.57 9.35
CA SER A 163 -4.83 16.61 10.42
C SER A 163 -4.05 17.22 11.58
N LYS A 164 -3.18 18.20 11.31
CA LYS A 164 -2.41 18.94 12.32
C LYS A 164 -3.34 19.84 13.13
N GLU A 165 -4.18 20.62 12.47
CA GLU A 165 -5.20 21.46 13.11
C GLU A 165 -6.12 20.63 14.03
N TYR A 166 -6.62 19.49 13.54
CA TYR A 166 -7.43 18.57 14.35
C TYR A 166 -6.68 18.05 15.58
N PHE A 167 -5.40 17.68 15.43
CA PHE A 167 -4.60 17.14 16.52
C PHE A 167 -4.30 18.20 17.60
N GLU A 168 -3.99 19.43 17.19
CA GLU A 168 -3.76 20.55 18.10
C GLU A 168 -5.01 20.86 18.92
N LYS A 169 -6.17 20.96 18.26
CA LYS A 169 -7.47 21.12 18.94
C LYS A 169 -7.77 19.97 19.92
N LYS A 170 -7.56 18.73 19.49
CA LYS A 170 -7.78 17.56 20.36
C LYS A 170 -6.86 17.55 21.58
N ASN A 171 -5.63 18.03 21.43
CA ASN A 171 -4.68 18.11 22.55
C ASN A 171 -5.02 19.24 23.52
N SER A 172 -5.51 20.40 23.05
CA SER A 172 -5.97 21.46 23.95
C SER A 172 -7.17 21.00 24.76
N GLU A 173 -8.18 20.40 24.12
CA GLU A 173 -9.35 19.82 24.78
C GLU A 173 -8.95 18.76 25.83
N LYS A 174 -7.96 17.92 25.51
CA LYS A 174 -7.46 16.91 26.45
C LYS A 174 -6.73 17.52 27.66
N LYS A 175 -5.99 18.62 27.46
CA LYS A 175 -5.30 19.33 28.55
C LYS A 175 -6.29 20.01 29.48
N GLU A 176 -7.29 20.68 28.91
CA GLU A 176 -8.39 21.31 29.67
C GLU A 176 -9.17 20.26 30.47
N ALA A 177 -9.46 19.10 29.90
CA ALA A 177 -10.14 18.02 30.61
C ALA A 177 -9.29 17.34 31.71
N SER A 178 -7.98 17.58 31.74
CA SER A 178 -7.06 17.03 32.74
C SER A 178 -6.65 18.02 33.83
N ALA A 179 -7.03 19.30 33.66
CA ALA A 179 -6.83 20.37 34.63
C ALA A 179 -8.07 20.50 35.52
#